data_AF-A0A2G4RHK7-F1
#
_entry.id   AF-A0A2G4RHK7-F1
#
_cell.length_a   1.000
_cell.length_b   1.000
_cell.length_c   1.000
_cell.angle_alpha   90.00
_cell.angle_beta   90.00
_cell.angle_gamma   90.00
#
_symmetry.space_group_name_H-M   'P 1'
#
loop_
_entity.id
_entity.type
_entity.pdbx_description
1 polymer ?
#
loop_
_entity_poly.entity_id
_entity_poly.type
_entity_poly.pdbx_seq_one_letter_code
_entity_poly.pdbx_strand_id
1 'polypeptide(L)'
;RDERGYTPLQVSGAILVMALMTPVLADMANIQVRKMKDASAADQMQEVYVAAQNWVKDNAAKLETLVGDAGGVYQLPAGRQSENETAPAESLQGQGYMPDGFVDTNSYNQHSVMTIWPDANNPSGYDMMVYTVGGNTIRDGDISRIGQKLSAAGGGYFNNETPNRPSGVVSGVDGGWSYPVDNLGGDYGTPQPGHIAASGQ
;
A
#
# COMPACT_ATOMS: atom_id res chain seq x y z
N ARG A 1 -52.36 12.71 -48.88
CA ARG A 1 -51.39 13.80 -49.16
C ARG A 1 -50.44 13.83 -47.98
N ASP A 2 -49.20 13.50 -48.30
CA ASP A 2 -47.94 13.80 -47.61
C ASP A 2 -47.64 13.13 -46.27
N GLU A 3 -47.25 11.86 -46.37
CA GLU A 3 -46.20 11.30 -45.51
C GLU A 3 -44.90 12.08 -45.78
N ARG A 4 -44.51 12.95 -44.84
CA ARG A 4 -43.22 13.66 -44.93
C ARG A 4 -42.10 12.68 -44.60
N GLY A 5 -41.46 12.19 -45.66
CA GLY A 5 -40.27 11.36 -45.59
C GLY A 5 -39.15 12.05 -44.81
N TYR A 6 -38.67 11.36 -43.78
CA TYR A 6 -37.41 11.68 -43.13
C TYR A 6 -36.27 11.43 -44.11
N THR A 7 -35.58 12.50 -44.50
CA THR A 7 -34.43 12.46 -45.41
C THR A 7 -33.28 11.65 -44.81
N PRO A 8 -32.74 10.63 -45.52
CA PRO A 8 -31.66 9.76 -45.03
C PRO A 8 -30.30 10.46 -44.89
N LEU A 9 -30.18 11.75 -45.24
CA LEU A 9 -28.92 12.50 -45.15
C LEU A 9 -28.63 13.05 -43.75
N GLN A 10 -29.65 13.25 -42.90
CA GLN A 10 -29.47 13.76 -41.54
C GLN A 10 -29.10 12.66 -40.52
N VAL A 11 -29.39 11.39 -40.82
CA VAL A 11 -29.07 10.28 -39.91
C VAL A 11 -27.59 9.91 -39.96
N SER A 12 -26.89 10.20 -41.07
CA SER A 12 -25.47 9.86 -41.24
C SER A 12 -24.51 10.75 -40.43
N GLY A 13 -24.92 11.98 -40.09
CA GLY A 13 -24.10 12.89 -39.26
C GLY A 13 -24.11 12.53 -37.77
N ALA A 14 -25.23 12.01 -37.26
CA ALA A 14 -25.37 11.65 -35.84
C ALA A 14 -24.56 10.38 -35.47
N ILE A 15 -24.38 9.45 -36.42
CA ILE A 15 -23.63 8.21 -36.19
C ILE A 15 -22.11 8.46 -36.14
N LEU A 16 -21.61 9.44 -36.90
CA LEU A 16 -20.19 9.84 -36.86
C LEU A 16 -19.79 10.55 -35.56
N VAL A 17 -20.71 11.30 -34.93
CA VAL A 17 -20.43 11.97 -33.64
C VAL A 17 -20.49 10.99 -32.47
N MET A 18 -21.35 9.96 -32.52
CA MET A 18 -21.42 8.94 -31.48
C MET A 18 -20.18 8.01 -31.44
N ALA A 19 -19.49 7.82 -32.57
CA ALA A 19 -18.25 7.02 -32.60
C ALA A 19 -17.06 7.70 -31.91
N LEU A 20 -17.09 9.04 -31.73
CA LEU A 20 -16.03 9.80 -31.09
C LEU A 20 -16.19 9.94 -29.56
N MET A 21 -17.36 9.61 -29.01
CA MET A 21 -17.65 9.68 -27.57
C MET A 21 -17.32 8.37 -26.81
N THR A 22 -17.27 7.24 -27.51
CA THR A 22 -16.97 5.92 -26.93
C THR A 22 -15.62 5.79 -26.22
N PRO A 23 -14.50 6.41 -26.67
CA PRO A 23 -13.23 6.32 -25.94
C PRO A 23 -13.19 7.11 -24.62
N VAL A 24 -14.02 8.15 -24.45
CA VAL A 24 -14.00 9.03 -23.26
C VAL A 24 -14.59 8.34 -22.02
N LEU A 25 -15.59 7.46 -22.20
CA LEU A 25 -16.19 6.70 -21.10
C LEU A 25 -15.29 5.55 -20.60
N ALA A 26 -14.50 4.93 -21.49
CA ALA A 26 -13.56 3.89 -21.13
C ALA A 26 -12.45 4.44 -20.21
N ASP A 27 -11.99 5.66 -20.46
CA ASP A 27 -10.96 6.31 -19.63
C ASP A 27 -11.50 6.67 -18.23
N MET A 28 -12.76 7.14 -18.12
CA MET A 28 -13.38 7.41 -16.82
C MET A 28 -13.64 6.14 -16.00
N ALA A 29 -14.10 5.05 -16.62
CA ALA A 29 -14.27 3.77 -15.94
C ALA A 29 -12.93 3.24 -15.40
N ASN A 30 -11.86 3.35 -16.20
CA ASN A 30 -10.51 2.99 -15.79
C ASN A 30 -9.99 3.86 -14.64
N ILE A 31 -10.30 5.17 -14.62
CA ILE A 31 -9.94 6.06 -13.51
C ILE A 31 -10.71 5.69 -12.23
N GLN A 32 -11.99 5.36 -12.33
CA GLN A 32 -12.79 4.96 -11.16
C GLN A 32 -12.33 3.61 -10.58
N VAL A 33 -12.08 2.62 -11.44
CA VAL A 33 -11.53 1.33 -11.02
C VAL A 33 -10.16 1.50 -10.35
N ARG A 34 -9.29 2.37 -10.87
CA ARG A 34 -8.01 2.70 -10.22
C ARG A 34 -8.24 3.31 -8.83
N LYS A 35 -9.09 4.34 -8.72
CA LYS A 35 -9.40 4.96 -7.42
C LYS A 35 -9.97 3.97 -6.40
N MET A 36 -10.75 2.99 -6.83
CA MET A 36 -11.27 1.93 -5.96
C MET A 36 -10.16 0.97 -5.50
N LYS A 37 -9.25 0.58 -6.41
CA LYS A 37 -8.08 -0.25 -6.06
C LYS A 37 -7.15 0.43 -5.06
N ASP A 38 -6.85 1.70 -5.28
CA ASP A 38 -6.08 2.51 -4.34
C ASP A 38 -6.78 2.66 -2.99
N ALA A 39 -8.10 2.91 -2.99
CA ALA A 39 -8.85 3.02 -1.75
C ALA A 39 -8.81 1.70 -0.97
N SER A 40 -9.01 0.57 -1.63
CA SER A 40 -8.92 -0.74 -1.00
C SER A 40 -7.52 -1.05 -0.46
N ALA A 41 -6.47 -0.69 -1.19
CA ALA A 41 -5.09 -0.87 -0.72
C ALA A 41 -4.77 0.04 0.48
N ALA A 42 -5.27 1.28 0.49
CA ALA A 42 -5.13 2.19 1.62
C ALA A 42 -5.88 1.68 2.86
N ASP A 43 -7.12 1.21 2.69
CA ASP A 43 -7.97 0.72 3.78
C ASP A 43 -7.36 -0.54 4.42
N GLN A 44 -6.87 -1.48 3.60
CA GLN A 44 -6.13 -2.66 4.09
C GLN A 44 -4.84 -2.26 4.82
N MET A 45 -4.05 -1.35 4.23
CA MET A 45 -2.83 -0.87 4.86
C MET A 45 -3.11 -0.22 6.21
N GLN A 46 -4.20 0.52 6.33
CA GLN A 46 -4.63 1.13 7.59
C GLN A 46 -5.03 0.07 8.62
N GLU A 47 -5.74 -0.98 8.21
CA GLU A 47 -6.13 -2.09 9.10
C GLU A 47 -4.89 -2.82 9.65
N VAL A 48 -3.95 -3.16 8.76
CA VAL A 48 -2.66 -3.76 9.14
C VAL A 48 -1.88 -2.82 10.05
N TYR A 49 -1.84 -1.52 9.75
CA TYR A 49 -1.12 -0.53 10.55
C TYR A 49 -1.70 -0.37 11.96
N VAL A 50 -3.03 -0.40 12.12
CA VAL A 50 -3.67 -0.37 13.45
C VAL A 50 -3.40 -1.66 14.22
N ALA A 51 -3.46 -2.82 13.55
CA ALA A 51 -3.11 -4.11 14.15
C ALA A 51 -1.64 -4.14 14.61
N ALA A 52 -0.73 -3.64 13.76
CA ALA A 52 0.68 -3.46 14.05
C ALA A 52 0.91 -2.58 15.28
N GLN A 53 0.27 -1.42 15.37
CA GLN A 53 0.38 -0.56 16.56
C GLN A 53 -0.10 -1.25 17.83
N ASN A 54 -1.21 -1.98 17.77
CA ASN A 54 -1.72 -2.72 18.94
C ASN A 54 -0.73 -3.82 19.35
N TRP A 55 -0.17 -4.54 18.38
CA TRP A 55 0.87 -5.54 18.64
C TRP A 55 2.10 -4.94 19.31
N VAL A 56 2.59 -3.80 18.82
CA VAL A 56 3.76 -3.10 19.40
C VAL A 56 3.45 -2.63 20.82
N LYS A 57 2.24 -2.10 21.08
CA LYS A 57 1.82 -1.67 22.43
C LYS A 57 1.77 -2.84 23.42
N ASP A 58 1.22 -3.97 22.99
CA ASP A 58 1.10 -5.17 23.84
C ASP A 58 2.44 -5.88 24.06
N ASN A 59 3.36 -5.78 23.09
CA ASN A 59 4.70 -6.37 23.15
C ASN A 59 5.81 -5.38 23.50
N ALA A 60 5.48 -4.14 23.90
CA ALA A 60 6.46 -3.07 24.15
C ALA A 60 7.59 -3.51 25.11
N ALA A 61 7.27 -4.26 26.15
CA ALA A 61 8.24 -4.77 27.12
C ALA A 61 9.17 -5.87 26.57
N LYS A 62 8.83 -6.48 25.43
CA LYS A 62 9.58 -7.56 24.78
C LYS A 62 10.31 -7.11 23.52
N LEU A 63 10.05 -5.90 23.03
CA LEU A 63 10.68 -5.39 21.80
C LEU A 63 12.20 -5.41 21.88
N GLU A 64 12.77 -5.08 23.04
CA GLU A 64 14.22 -5.12 23.26
C GLU A 64 14.79 -6.52 23.01
N THR A 65 14.13 -7.55 23.54
CA THR A 65 14.53 -8.94 23.35
C THR A 65 14.30 -9.40 21.92
N LEU A 66 13.13 -9.11 21.33
CA LEU A 66 12.79 -9.56 19.97
C LEU A 66 13.70 -8.93 18.90
N VAL A 67 13.94 -7.63 18.99
CA VAL A 67 14.83 -6.89 18.08
C VAL A 67 16.28 -7.31 18.31
N GLY A 68 16.69 -7.52 19.57
CA GLY A 68 18.03 -8.01 19.91
C GLY A 68 18.30 -9.42 19.37
N ASP A 69 17.36 -10.34 19.55
CA ASP A 69 17.44 -11.73 19.08
C ASP A 69 17.46 -11.81 17.54
N ALA A 70 16.74 -10.91 16.87
CA ALA A 70 16.73 -10.80 15.41
C ALA A 70 17.95 -10.06 14.83
N GLY A 71 18.89 -9.62 15.67
CA GLY A 71 20.12 -8.97 15.21
C GLY A 71 19.96 -7.50 14.82
N GLY A 72 18.91 -6.83 15.30
CA GLY A 72 18.70 -5.38 15.16
C GLY A 72 17.46 -4.97 14.37
N VAL A 73 16.85 -5.89 13.60
CA VAL A 73 15.63 -5.62 12.83
C VAL A 73 14.68 -6.80 12.98
N TYR A 74 13.49 -6.56 13.54
CA TYR A 74 12.46 -7.59 13.70
C TYR A 74 11.37 -7.41 12.65
N GLN A 75 10.99 -8.49 11.97
CA GLN A 75 9.97 -8.45 10.92
C GLN A 75 8.84 -9.43 11.19
N LEU A 76 7.63 -9.02 10.81
CA LEU A 76 6.41 -9.78 10.99
C LEU A 76 5.51 -9.62 9.76
N PRO A 77 5.05 -10.71 9.13
CA PRO A 77 4.04 -10.62 8.07
C PRO A 77 2.68 -10.26 8.68
N ALA A 78 1.81 -9.59 7.93
CA ALA A 78 0.49 -9.23 8.45
C ALA A 78 -0.45 -10.45 8.55
N GLY A 79 -0.42 -11.37 7.59
CA GLY A 79 -1.26 -12.56 7.63
C GLY A 79 -1.01 -13.55 6.51
N ARG A 80 -2.02 -14.39 6.23
CA ARG A 80 -1.98 -15.32 5.09
C ARG A 80 -2.03 -14.57 3.77
N GLN A 81 -1.21 -14.99 2.80
CA GLN A 81 -1.15 -14.37 1.47
C GLN A 81 -2.23 -14.93 0.52
N SER A 82 -2.92 -16.01 0.90
CA SER A 82 -4.03 -16.54 0.12
C SER A 82 -5.07 -17.21 1.02
N GLU A 83 -6.31 -17.33 0.55
CA GLU A 83 -7.40 -17.97 1.30
C GLU A 83 -7.12 -19.44 1.64
N ASN A 84 -6.28 -20.11 0.84
CA ASN A 84 -5.92 -21.52 0.99
C ASN A 84 -4.68 -21.73 1.88
N GLU A 85 -4.03 -20.65 2.32
CA GLU A 85 -2.87 -20.72 3.19
C GLU A 85 -3.23 -20.50 4.65
N THR A 86 -2.51 -21.21 5.53
CA THR A 86 -2.60 -20.98 6.96
C THR A 86 -1.80 -19.73 7.30
N ALA A 87 -2.38 -18.83 8.10
CA ALA A 87 -1.66 -17.66 8.58
C ALA A 87 -0.40 -18.09 9.32
N PRO A 88 0.78 -17.49 9.04
CA PRO A 88 1.98 -17.77 9.81
C PRO A 88 1.70 -17.54 11.30
N ALA A 89 2.11 -18.46 12.18
CA ALA A 89 1.83 -18.34 13.63
C ALA A 89 2.42 -17.04 14.22
N GLU A 90 3.52 -16.56 13.64
CA GLU A 90 4.18 -15.32 14.03
C GLU A 90 3.50 -14.08 13.44
N SER A 91 2.65 -14.19 12.41
CA SER A 91 1.99 -13.04 11.76
C SER A 91 1.05 -12.27 12.70
N LEU A 92 0.73 -11.02 12.36
CA LEU A 92 -0.27 -10.24 13.11
C LEU A 92 -1.61 -10.99 13.22
N GLN A 93 -2.02 -11.67 12.14
CA GLN A 93 -3.19 -12.55 12.12
C GLN A 93 -3.02 -13.79 13.02
N GLY A 94 -1.88 -14.47 12.93
CA GLY A 94 -1.58 -15.65 13.77
C GLY A 94 -1.53 -15.34 15.27
N GLN A 95 -1.18 -14.11 15.63
CA GLN A 95 -1.18 -13.61 17.00
C GLN A 95 -2.53 -13.02 17.45
N GLY A 96 -3.56 -13.05 16.60
CA GLY A 96 -4.93 -12.64 16.93
C GLY A 96 -5.21 -11.14 16.82
N TYR A 97 -4.32 -10.36 16.20
CA TYR A 97 -4.52 -8.92 15.97
C TYR A 97 -5.30 -8.62 14.69
N MET A 98 -5.55 -9.62 13.85
CA MET A 98 -6.35 -9.52 12.64
C MET A 98 -7.38 -10.64 12.57
N PRO A 99 -8.53 -10.43 11.91
CA PRO A 99 -9.54 -11.48 11.77
C PRO A 99 -9.02 -12.69 10.98
N ASP A 100 -9.44 -13.90 11.35
CA ASP A 100 -9.08 -15.15 10.66
C ASP A 100 -9.44 -15.15 9.16
N GLY A 101 -10.42 -14.32 8.77
CA GLY A 101 -10.83 -14.12 7.38
C GLY A 101 -9.87 -13.24 6.56
N PHE A 102 -8.97 -12.48 7.19
CA PHE A 102 -8.08 -11.54 6.51
C PHE A 102 -7.17 -12.27 5.51
N VAL A 103 -7.01 -11.68 4.32
CA VAL A 103 -6.06 -12.12 3.30
C VAL A 103 -5.17 -10.93 3.02
N ASP A 104 -3.89 -11.07 3.32
CA ASP A 104 -2.87 -10.06 3.16
C ASP A 104 -2.43 -9.98 1.69
N THR A 105 -3.37 -9.59 0.84
CA THR A 105 -3.12 -9.38 -0.58
C THR A 105 -3.96 -8.21 -1.05
N ASN A 106 -3.27 -7.15 -1.45
CA ASN A 106 -3.91 -5.94 -1.93
C ASN A 106 -4.31 -6.04 -3.41
N SER A 107 -4.99 -5.00 -3.90
CA SER A 107 -5.43 -4.89 -5.30
C SER A 107 -4.30 -4.95 -6.35
N TYR A 108 -3.04 -4.88 -5.91
CA TYR A 108 -1.81 -4.97 -6.71
C TYR A 108 -1.07 -6.30 -6.52
N ASN A 109 -1.66 -7.26 -5.80
CA ASN A 109 -1.06 -8.53 -5.39
C ASN A 109 0.18 -8.38 -4.49
N GLN A 110 0.28 -7.28 -3.75
CA GLN A 110 1.33 -7.07 -2.75
C GLN A 110 0.80 -7.49 -1.38
N HIS A 111 1.69 -7.94 -0.51
CA HIS A 111 1.39 -8.33 0.88
C HIS A 111 2.12 -7.40 1.85
N SER A 112 1.62 -7.27 3.07
CA SER A 112 2.09 -6.32 4.07
C SER A 112 3.05 -6.97 5.06
N VAL A 113 4.19 -6.33 5.28
CA VAL A 113 5.18 -6.70 6.27
C VAL A 113 5.37 -5.54 7.22
N MET A 114 5.36 -5.84 8.52
CA MET A 114 5.74 -4.92 9.57
C MET A 114 7.21 -5.15 9.92
N THR A 115 7.98 -4.08 9.98
CA THR A 115 9.35 -4.07 10.51
C THR A 115 9.42 -3.16 11.73
N ILE A 116 10.21 -3.57 12.73
CA ILE A 116 10.51 -2.82 13.93
C ILE A 116 12.02 -2.80 14.14
N TRP A 117 12.58 -1.64 14.47
CA TRP A 117 14.01 -1.45 14.70
C TRP A 117 14.22 -0.42 15.82
N PRO A 118 15.39 -0.41 16.48
CA PRO A 118 15.65 0.54 17.55
C PRO A 118 15.79 1.95 16.99
N ASP A 119 15.17 2.93 17.63
CA ASP A 119 15.32 4.34 17.26
C ASP A 119 16.77 4.78 17.55
N ALA A 120 17.46 5.26 16.51
CA ALA A 120 18.83 5.74 16.63
C ALA A 120 18.96 6.96 17.56
N ASN A 121 17.88 7.72 17.75
CA ASN A 121 17.83 8.92 18.60
C ASN A 121 17.33 8.62 20.02
N ASN A 122 16.66 7.49 20.24
CA ASN A 122 16.16 7.07 21.54
C ASN A 122 16.48 5.58 21.77
N PRO A 123 17.50 5.26 22.58
CA PRO A 123 17.89 3.88 22.88
C PRO A 123 16.79 3.04 23.56
N SER A 124 15.75 3.71 24.10
CA SER A 124 14.57 3.08 24.69
C SER A 124 13.33 3.16 23.79
N GLY A 125 13.47 3.75 22.60
CA GLY A 125 12.43 3.89 21.59
C GLY A 125 12.62 2.87 20.47
N TYR A 126 11.50 2.42 19.91
CA TYR A 126 11.48 1.54 18.74
C TYR A 126 10.65 2.24 17.68
N ASP A 127 11.20 2.37 16.48
CA ASP A 127 10.43 2.80 15.32
C ASP A 127 9.77 1.56 14.69
N MET A 128 8.55 1.74 14.19
CA MET A 128 7.85 0.70 13.42
C MET A 128 7.51 1.22 12.03
N MET A 129 7.50 0.32 11.05
CA MET A 129 6.97 0.62 9.73
C MET A 129 6.30 -0.60 9.15
N VAL A 130 5.10 -0.40 8.63
CA VAL A 130 4.45 -1.38 7.78
C VAL A 130 4.73 -0.99 6.34
N TYR A 131 5.07 -1.93 5.47
CA TYR A 131 5.19 -1.69 4.03
C TYR A 131 4.75 -2.92 3.25
N THR A 132 4.35 -2.68 2.01
CA THR A 132 3.99 -3.77 1.11
C THR A 132 5.21 -4.31 0.38
N VAL A 133 5.23 -5.60 0.08
CA VAL A 133 6.26 -6.29 -0.70
C VAL A 133 5.62 -7.27 -1.70
N GLY A 134 6.39 -7.63 -2.73
CA GLY A 134 5.96 -8.53 -3.79
C GLY A 134 4.90 -7.91 -4.72
N GLY A 135 4.30 -8.71 -5.59
CA GLY A 135 3.23 -8.26 -6.47
C GLY A 135 3.67 -7.27 -7.56
N ASN A 136 2.78 -6.36 -7.94
CA ASN A 136 2.99 -5.38 -9.00
C ASN A 136 3.37 -4.01 -8.43
N THR A 137 4.27 -3.31 -9.13
CA THR A 137 4.65 -1.94 -8.75
C THR A 137 3.51 -0.94 -8.96
N ILE A 138 3.29 -0.10 -7.95
CA ILE A 138 2.35 1.02 -7.97
C ILE A 138 3.07 2.24 -8.54
N ARG A 139 2.37 3.05 -9.35
CA ARG A 139 2.92 4.31 -9.87
C ARG A 139 3.04 5.36 -8.78
N ASP A 140 4.03 6.23 -8.87
CA ASP A 140 4.32 7.25 -7.85
C ASP A 140 3.15 8.18 -7.52
N GLY A 141 2.33 8.52 -8.52
CA GLY A 141 1.11 9.30 -8.33
C GLY A 141 0.00 8.56 -7.56
N ASP A 142 -0.04 7.24 -7.68
CA ASP A 142 -0.97 6.38 -6.95
C ASP A 142 -0.46 6.11 -5.53
N ILE A 143 0.86 5.91 -5.34
CA ILE A 143 1.51 5.84 -4.01
C ILE A 143 1.23 7.12 -3.21
N SER A 144 1.39 8.29 -3.84
CA SER A 144 1.12 9.58 -3.20
C SER A 144 -0.35 9.69 -2.77
N ARG A 145 -1.29 9.21 -3.61
CA ARG A 145 -2.73 9.21 -3.30
C ARG A 145 -3.08 8.25 -2.16
N ILE A 146 -2.49 7.06 -2.14
CA ILE A 146 -2.68 6.06 -1.08
C ILE A 146 -2.08 6.57 0.23
N GLY A 147 -0.85 7.08 0.22
CA GLY A 147 -0.22 7.61 1.42
C GLY A 147 -0.91 8.88 1.94
N GLN A 148 -1.48 9.74 1.09
CA GLN A 148 -2.32 10.86 1.57
C GLN A 148 -3.55 10.39 2.35
N LYS A 149 -4.14 9.23 2.00
CA LYS A 149 -5.23 8.64 2.80
C LYS A 149 -4.75 8.18 4.17
N LEU A 150 -3.51 7.71 4.26
CA LEU A 150 -2.84 7.32 5.50
C LEU A 150 -2.28 8.54 6.28
N SER A 151 -2.50 9.76 5.79
CA SER A 151 -2.08 11.02 6.42
C SER A 151 -0.57 11.05 6.74
N ALA A 152 -0.16 11.58 7.89
CA ALA A 152 1.25 11.78 8.25
C ALA A 152 2.07 10.49 8.37
N ALA A 153 1.41 9.35 8.63
CA ALA A 153 2.06 8.04 8.66
C ALA A 153 2.31 7.51 7.24
N GLY A 154 1.54 7.96 6.25
CA GLY A 154 1.55 7.44 4.89
C GLY A 154 2.77 7.83 4.07
N GLY A 155 3.33 6.83 3.41
CA GLY A 155 4.51 6.96 2.56
C GLY A 155 4.64 5.80 1.58
N GLY A 156 5.84 5.65 1.05
CA GLY A 156 6.18 4.54 0.19
C GLY A 156 7.60 4.66 -0.36
N TYR A 157 8.00 3.61 -1.07
CA TYR A 157 9.18 3.64 -1.90
C TYR A 157 8.73 3.97 -3.33
N PHE A 158 9.03 5.19 -3.77
CA PHE A 158 8.73 5.69 -5.10
C PHE A 158 9.67 5.12 -6.16
N ASN A 159 9.17 4.94 -7.38
CA ASN A 159 9.95 4.43 -8.51
C ASN A 159 10.92 5.49 -9.06
N ASN A 160 10.52 6.76 -9.06
CA ASN A 160 11.37 7.85 -9.54
C ASN A 160 12.05 8.56 -8.38
N GLU A 161 13.36 8.69 -8.51
CA GLU A 161 14.18 9.45 -7.58
C GLU A 161 13.95 10.95 -7.77
N THR A 162 13.82 11.67 -6.65
CA THR A 162 13.77 13.13 -6.63
C THR A 162 14.69 13.64 -5.53
N PRO A 163 15.11 14.92 -5.53
CA PRO A 163 15.95 15.46 -4.47
C PRO A 163 15.39 15.28 -3.05
N ASN A 164 14.06 15.16 -2.93
CA ASN A 164 13.37 14.93 -1.65
C ASN A 164 13.04 13.45 -1.41
N ARG A 165 13.34 12.55 -2.37
CA ARG A 165 13.05 11.10 -2.34
C ARG A 165 14.18 10.37 -3.06
N PRO A 166 15.37 10.26 -2.45
CA PRO A 166 16.52 9.60 -3.06
C PRO A 166 16.28 8.09 -3.23
N SER A 167 17.06 7.46 -4.10
CA SER A 167 17.06 5.99 -4.22
C SER A 167 17.39 5.30 -2.91
N GLY A 168 16.84 4.11 -2.70
CA GLY A 168 17.15 3.29 -1.53
C GLY A 168 16.55 3.84 -0.24
N VAL A 169 15.53 4.71 -0.33
CA VAL A 169 14.91 5.34 0.82
C VAL A 169 13.37 5.25 0.72
N VAL A 170 12.75 4.79 1.80
CA VAL A 170 11.30 4.85 1.99
C VAL A 170 10.96 6.19 2.63
N SER A 171 10.01 6.93 2.05
CA SER A 171 9.68 8.29 2.49
C SER A 171 8.19 8.51 2.62
N GLY A 172 7.82 9.37 3.58
CA GLY A 172 6.45 9.87 3.72
C GLY A 172 6.01 10.66 2.49
N VAL A 173 4.72 10.65 2.15
CA VAL A 173 4.21 11.37 0.97
C VAL A 173 4.51 12.87 1.06
N ASP A 174 4.36 13.45 2.25
CA ASP A 174 4.65 14.86 2.52
C ASP A 174 6.12 15.13 2.92
N GLY A 175 6.98 14.12 2.88
CA GLY A 175 8.39 14.24 3.26
C GLY A 175 8.65 14.40 4.76
N GLY A 176 7.66 14.08 5.61
CA GLY A 176 7.78 14.21 7.07
C GLY A 176 8.76 13.22 7.72
N TRP A 177 9.04 12.09 7.06
CA TRP A 177 9.96 11.05 7.52
C TRP A 177 10.62 10.36 6.34
N SER A 178 11.79 9.76 6.58
CA SER A 178 12.62 9.13 5.56
C SER A 178 13.54 8.10 6.20
N TYR A 179 13.46 6.84 5.76
CA TYR A 179 14.27 5.73 6.28
C TYR A 179 15.00 4.99 5.15
N PRO A 180 16.32 4.70 5.29
CA PRO A 180 17.04 3.86 4.35
C PRO A 180 16.46 2.44 4.30
N VAL A 181 16.27 1.90 3.10
CA VAL A 181 15.73 0.54 2.86
C VAL A 181 16.60 -0.53 3.53
N ASP A 182 17.91 -0.30 3.59
CA ASP A 182 18.87 -1.22 4.24
C ASP A 182 18.59 -1.43 5.72
N ASN A 183 17.96 -0.47 6.41
CA ASN A 183 17.61 -0.57 7.83
C ASN A 183 16.27 -1.29 8.05
N LEU A 184 15.54 -1.59 6.97
CA LEU A 184 14.15 -2.05 7.03
C LEU A 184 14.01 -3.50 6.57
N GLY A 185 15.04 -4.03 5.92
CA GLY A 185 15.10 -5.39 5.39
C GLY A 185 15.25 -6.46 6.46
N GLY A 186 14.75 -7.66 6.15
CA GLY A 186 14.78 -8.83 7.03
C GLY A 186 14.18 -10.05 6.33
N ASP A 187 13.78 -11.05 7.12
CA ASP A 187 13.42 -12.38 6.63
C ASP A 187 12.16 -12.43 5.76
N TYR A 188 11.24 -11.50 5.94
CA TYR A 188 9.95 -11.46 5.23
C TYR A 188 9.98 -10.55 4.00
N GLY A 189 11.05 -9.78 3.81
CA GLY A 189 11.28 -9.00 2.60
C GLY A 189 11.99 -7.68 2.85
N THR A 190 12.31 -7.01 1.74
CA THR A 190 12.85 -5.66 1.72
C THR A 190 11.90 -4.75 0.96
N PRO A 191 11.72 -3.49 1.39
CA PRO A 191 10.96 -2.51 0.62
C PRO A 191 11.52 -2.37 -0.80
N GLN A 192 10.65 -2.41 -1.80
CA GLN A 192 11.02 -2.27 -3.21
C GLN A 192 10.39 -1.00 -3.82
N PRO A 193 10.99 -0.41 -4.88
CA PRO A 193 10.35 0.68 -5.60
C PRO A 193 8.95 0.29 -6.06
N GLY A 194 7.99 1.21 -5.98
CA GLY A 194 6.60 0.95 -6.35
C GLY A 194 5.72 0.38 -5.23
N HIS A 195 6.11 0.54 -3.97
CA HIS A 195 5.39 -0.05 -2.83
C HIS A 195 5.00 1.01 -1.81
N ILE A 196 3.86 0.80 -1.14
CA ILE A 196 3.35 1.70 -0.11
C ILE A 196 3.93 1.36 1.26
N ALA A 197 4.08 2.35 2.11
CA ALA A 197 4.58 2.21 3.47
C ALA A 197 3.80 3.12 4.44
N ALA A 198 3.76 2.74 5.70
CA ALA A 198 3.18 3.52 6.79
C ALA A 198 4.13 3.46 7.99
N SER A 199 4.70 4.59 8.39
CA SER A 199 5.57 4.67 9.56
C SER A 199 4.75 4.90 10.83
N GLY A 200 5.24 4.39 11.95
CA GLY A 200 4.68 4.60 13.28
C GLY A 200 5.79 4.72 14.32
N GLN A 201 5.48 5.41 15.42
CA GLN A 201 6.27 5.49 16.64
C GLN A 201 5.42 5.03 17.81
#